data_AF-A0A3D2UP58-F1
#
_entry.id   AF-A0A3D2UP58-F1
#
_cell.length_a   1.000
_cell.length_b   1.000
_cell.length_c   1.000
_cell.angle_alpha   90.00
_cell.angle_beta   90.00
_cell.angle_gamma   90.00
#
_symmetry.space_group_name_H-M   'P 1'
#
loop_
_entity.id
_entity.type
_entity.pdbx_description
1 polymer ?
#
loop_
_entity_poly.entity_id
_entity_poly.type
_entity_poly.pdbx_seq_one_letter_code
_entity_poly.pdbx_strand_id
1 'polypeptide(L)'
;MWVALCRRTRQVVSWAMGNRDEERCQTLWELVPEEYRRSMIYSDFYATYEKVLQNAQHQRVGKDSGQTNHVERWNNTLRQRICRFVRCTLSFSKSEVMHELYLKYFIHNYNMSLVI
;
A
#
# COMPACT_ATOMS: atom_id res chain seq x y z
N MET A 1 -5.34 3.98 4.13
CA MET A 1 -4.82 2.68 3.67
C MET A 1 -3.37 2.82 3.32
N TRP A 2 -2.58 1.87 3.79
CA TRP A 2 -1.16 1.69 3.58
C TRP A 2 -0.94 0.41 2.79
N VAL A 3 0.05 0.38 1.91
CA VAL A 3 0.35 -0.78 1.07
C VAL A 3 1.85 -0.92 0.86
N ALA A 4 2.36 -2.14 0.94
CA ALA A 4 3.70 -2.50 0.51
C ALA A 4 3.59 -3.32 -0.78
N LEU A 5 4.29 -2.88 -1.83
CA LEU A 5 4.28 -3.51 -3.14
C LEU A 5 5.69 -3.94 -3.52
N CYS A 6 5.86 -5.21 -3.87
CA CYS A 6 7.13 -5.71 -4.38
C CYS A 6 7.40 -5.13 -5.77
N ARG A 7 8.48 -4.35 -5.90
CA ARG A 7 8.86 -3.72 -7.16
C ARG A 7 9.08 -4.72 -8.30
N ARG A 8 9.71 -5.86 -7.99
CA ARG A 8 10.07 -6.92 -8.95
C ARG A 8 8.85 -7.69 -9.45
N THR A 9 7.99 -8.16 -8.55
CA THR A 9 6.86 -9.03 -8.91
C THR A 9 5.54 -8.28 -9.12
N ARG A 10 5.49 -6.98 -8.75
CA ARG A 10 4.28 -6.16 -8.68
C ARG A 10 3.27 -6.56 -7.62
N GLN A 11 3.52 -7.63 -6.87
CA GLN A 11 2.58 -8.15 -5.89
C GLN A 11 2.47 -7.20 -4.71
N VAL A 12 1.27 -7.05 -4.19
CA VAL A 12 1.05 -6.46 -2.87
C VAL A 12 1.46 -7.49 -1.83
N VAL A 13 2.47 -7.17 -1.01
CA VAL A 13 3.03 -8.10 -0.01
C VAL A 13 2.39 -7.91 1.37
N SER A 14 1.97 -6.69 1.69
CA SER A 14 1.20 -6.38 2.88
C SER A 14 0.40 -5.09 2.68
N TRP A 15 -0.61 -4.88 3.50
CA TRP A 15 -1.44 -3.68 3.50
C TRP A 15 -2.07 -3.48 4.88
N ALA A 16 -2.47 -2.26 5.20
CA ALA A 16 -3.20 -1.93 6.43
C ALA A 16 -4.27 -0.87 6.14
N MET A 17 -5.48 -1.08 6.66
CA MET A 17 -6.55 -0.08 6.60
C MET A 17 -6.39 0.92 7.76
N GLY A 18 -6.82 2.17 7.53
CA GLY A 18 -6.75 3.22 8.53
C GLY A 18 -6.13 4.53 8.04
N ASN A 19 -5.93 5.42 9.00
CA ASN A 19 -5.44 6.79 8.82
C ASN A 19 -3.98 6.81 8.38
N ARG A 20 -3.57 7.96 7.83
CA ARG A 20 -2.16 8.23 7.51
C ARG A 20 -1.48 8.79 8.75
N ASP A 21 -1.19 7.92 9.70
CA ASP A 21 -0.46 8.22 10.92
C ASP A 21 0.69 7.23 11.15
N GLU A 22 1.50 7.52 12.16
CA GLU A 22 2.68 6.74 12.52
C GLU A 22 2.33 5.33 13.00
N GLU A 23 1.29 5.20 13.82
CA GLU A 23 0.82 3.92 14.35
C GLU A 23 0.42 2.96 13.23
N ARG A 24 -0.36 3.43 12.25
CA ARG A 24 -0.78 2.59 11.12
C ARG A 24 0.34 2.29 10.15
N CYS A 25 1.31 3.19 10.00
CA CYS A 25 2.52 2.91 9.23
C CYS A 25 3.36 1.81 9.91
N GLN A 26 3.51 1.86 11.23
CA GLN A 26 4.18 0.83 12.01
C GLN A 26 3.46 -0.52 11.89
N THR A 27 2.13 -0.53 11.97
CA THR A 27 1.33 -1.75 11.75
C THR A 27 1.59 -2.34 10.36
N LEU A 28 1.60 -1.51 9.31
CA LEU A 28 1.95 -1.98 7.96
C LEU A 28 3.33 -2.64 7.97
N TRP A 29 4.32 -1.96 8.55
CA TRP A 29 5.71 -2.42 8.57
C TRP A 29 5.87 -3.78 9.26
N GLU A 30 5.20 -3.99 10.38
CA GLU A 30 5.19 -5.27 11.10
C GLU A 30 4.55 -6.41 10.29
N LEU A 31 3.55 -6.08 9.46
CA LEU A 31 2.91 -7.04 8.54
C LEU A 31 3.75 -7.35 7.30
N VAL A 32 4.78 -6.55 6.97
CA VAL A 32 5.68 -6.84 5.86
C VAL A 32 6.52 -8.09 6.20
N PRO A 33 6.52 -9.14 5.36
CA PRO A 33 7.33 -10.33 5.62
C PRO A 33 8.81 -9.98 5.75
N GLU A 34 9.51 -10.68 6.63
CA GLU A 34 10.89 -10.35 7.02
C GLU A 34 11.87 -10.27 5.83
N GLU A 35 11.70 -11.14 4.84
CA GLU A 35 12.49 -11.14 3.60
C GLU A 35 12.42 -9.80 2.86
N TYR A 36 11.23 -9.18 2.80
CA TYR A 36 11.04 -7.87 2.19
C TYR A 36 11.54 -6.74 3.10
N ARG A 37 11.48 -6.90 4.42
CA ARG A 37 11.99 -5.89 5.36
C ARG A 37 13.51 -5.72 5.29
N ARG A 38 14.23 -6.78 4.91
CA ARG A 38 15.69 -6.76 4.70
C ARG A 38 16.10 -6.23 3.31
N SER A 39 15.15 -5.98 2.42
CA SER A 39 15.39 -5.50 1.06
C SER A 39 15.42 -3.96 1.00
N MET A 40 15.85 -3.42 -0.14
CA MET A 40 15.79 -1.98 -0.41
C MET A 40 14.33 -1.50 -0.54
N ILE A 41 13.98 -0.46 0.22
CA ILE A 41 12.64 0.13 0.31
C ILE A 41 12.67 1.55 -0.22
N TYR A 42 11.68 1.87 -1.05
CA TYR A 42 11.48 3.20 -1.59
C TYR A 42 10.15 3.77 -1.10
N SER A 43 10.17 5.02 -0.62
CA SER A 43 8.95 5.77 -0.31
C SER A 43 9.08 7.21 -0.78
N ASP A 44 7.95 7.93 -0.79
CA ASP A 44 7.98 9.38 -0.91
C ASP A 44 8.55 10.04 0.37
N PHE A 45 8.52 11.37 0.39
CA PHE A 45 9.07 12.17 1.48
C PHE A 45 8.15 12.31 2.70
N TYR A 46 7.09 11.51 2.86
CA TYR A 46 6.21 11.63 4.00
C TYR A 46 6.95 11.33 5.33
N ALA A 47 6.88 12.27 6.28
CA ALA A 47 7.71 12.29 7.48
C ALA A 47 7.56 11.04 8.37
N THR A 48 6.40 10.39 8.32
CA THR A 48 6.14 9.15 9.05
C THR A 48 7.09 8.01 8.67
N TYR A 49 7.50 7.92 7.41
CA TYR A 49 8.40 6.85 6.96
C TYR A 49 9.77 6.94 7.62
N GLU A 50 10.26 8.16 7.87
CA GLU A 50 11.56 8.38 8.52
C GLU A 50 11.60 7.82 9.94
N LYS A 51 10.46 7.85 10.65
CA LYS A 51 10.33 7.31 12.01
C LYS A 51 10.10 5.81 12.05
N VAL A 52 9.39 5.24 11.07
CA VAL A 52 9.07 3.80 11.08
C VAL A 52 10.18 2.96 10.45
N LEU A 53 10.86 3.50 9.44
CA LEU A 53 11.83 2.76 8.62
C LEU A 53 13.29 3.07 9.00
N GLN A 54 13.55 3.65 10.17
CA GLN A 54 14.89 4.11 10.60
C GLN A 54 15.97 3.01 10.50
N ASN A 55 15.59 1.76 10.82
CA ASN A 55 16.49 0.61 10.82
C ASN A 55 16.42 -0.23 9.54
N ALA A 56 15.67 0.22 8.54
CA ALA A 56 15.51 -0.47 7.27
C ALA A 56 16.46 0.10 6.21
N GLN A 57 16.73 -0.67 5.16
CA GLN A 57 17.40 -0.15 3.97
C GLN A 57 16.43 0.73 3.17
N HIS A 58 16.26 1.98 3.62
CA HIS A 58 15.22 2.88 3.12
C HIS A 58 15.81 4.09 2.38
N GLN A 59 15.26 4.36 1.20
CA GLN A 59 15.56 5.55 0.42
C GLN A 59 14.27 6.34 0.13
N ARG A 60 14.23 7.59 0.60
CA ARG A 60 13.21 8.57 0.20
C ARG A 60 13.52 9.07 -1.20
N VAL A 61 12.51 9.11 -2.05
CA VAL A 61 12.67 9.41 -3.47
C VAL A 61 11.64 10.43 -3.96
N GLY A 62 12.08 11.30 -4.87
CA GLY A 62 11.21 12.24 -5.56
C GLY A 62 10.42 11.59 -6.68
N LYS A 63 9.40 12.30 -7.15
CA LYS A 63 8.54 11.87 -8.26
C LYS A 63 9.36 11.55 -9.53
N ASP A 64 10.42 12.32 -9.77
CA ASP A 64 11.26 12.18 -10.97
C ASP A 64 12.11 10.90 -10.97
N SER A 65 12.24 10.21 -9.83
CA SER A 65 12.99 8.95 -9.72
C SER A 65 12.31 7.77 -10.40
N GLY A 66 10.98 7.84 -10.57
CA GLY A 66 10.15 6.75 -11.05
C GLY A 66 10.04 5.52 -10.12
N GLN A 67 10.66 5.53 -8.94
CA GLN A 67 10.70 4.35 -8.06
C GLN A 67 9.35 4.03 -7.40
N THR A 68 8.51 5.04 -7.16
CA THR A 68 7.16 4.91 -6.58
C THR A 68 6.06 4.75 -7.63
N ASN A 69 6.38 4.82 -8.92
CA ASN A 69 5.39 4.81 -10.01
C ASN A 69 4.45 3.60 -9.97
N HIS A 70 4.94 2.44 -9.54
CA HIS A 70 4.16 1.21 -9.52
C HIS A 70 3.12 1.19 -8.41
N VAL A 71 3.47 1.66 -7.21
CA VAL A 71 2.50 1.78 -6.11
C VAL A 71 1.49 2.89 -6.40
N GLU A 72 1.92 3.98 -7.03
CA GLU A 72 1.04 5.06 -7.47
C GLU A 72 0.02 4.59 -8.52
N ARG A 73 0.49 3.86 -9.54
CA ARG A 73 -0.37 3.24 -10.56
C ARG A 73 -1.33 2.25 -9.92
N TRP A 74 -0.86 1.40 -9.01
CA TRP A 74 -1.70 0.44 -8.30
C TRP A 74 -2.81 1.15 -7.49
N ASN A 75 -2.45 2.19 -6.73
CA ASN A 75 -3.41 3.02 -6.00
C ASN A 75 -4.44 3.67 -6.93
N ASN A 76 -4.04 4.06 -8.13
CA ASN A 76 -4.97 4.60 -9.13
C ASN A 76 -5.95 3.52 -9.63
N THR A 77 -5.45 2.33 -9.97
CA THR A 77 -6.29 1.18 -10.37
C THR A 77 -7.29 0.81 -9.28
N LEU A 78 -6.85 0.78 -8.02
CA LEU A 78 -7.73 0.51 -6.87
C LEU A 78 -8.89 1.51 -6.80
N ARG A 79 -8.59 2.81 -6.89
CA ARG A 79 -9.60 3.88 -6.85
C ARG A 79 -10.59 3.78 -8.01
N GLN A 80 -10.13 3.38 -9.20
CA GLN A 80 -10.98 3.22 -10.37
C GLN A 80 -11.87 1.96 -10.30
N ARG A 81 -11.37 0.87 -9.71
CA ARG A 81 -12.09 -0.41 -9.67
C ARG A 81 -12.98 -0.59 -8.44
N ILE A 82 -12.65 0.05 -7.32
CA ILE A 82 -13.45 -0.03 -6.11
C ILE A 82 -14.07 1.33 -5.81
N CYS A 83 -15.26 1.57 -6.36
CA CYS A 83 -16.03 2.80 -6.16
C CYS A 83 -16.34 3.12 -4.68
N ARG A 84 -16.16 2.16 -3.76
CA ARG A 84 -16.33 2.38 -2.32
C ARG A 84 -15.19 3.22 -1.69
N PHE A 85 -14.03 3.30 -2.33
CA PHE A 85 -12.89 4.11 -1.86
C PHE A 85 -12.88 5.55 -2.42
N VAL A 86 -13.97 5.99 -3.05
CA VAL A 86 -14.13 7.38 -3.51
C VAL A 86 -14.74 8.24 -2.41
N ARG A 87 -14.53 9.57 -2.51
CA ARG A 87 -15.12 10.57 -1.61
C ARG A 87 -16.63 10.34 -1.50
N CYS A 88 -17.20 10.44 -0.29
CA CYS A 88 -18.59 10.09 0.04
C CYS A 88 -19.60 10.49 -1.05
N THR A 89 -20.00 9.54 -1.89
CA THR A 89 -21.06 9.64 -2.90
C THR A 89 -22.20 8.67 -2.53
N LEU A 90 -23.29 8.67 -3.29
CA LEU A 90 -24.45 7.79 -3.05
C LEU A 90 -24.09 6.29 -3.01
N SER A 91 -23.00 5.88 -3.66
CA SER A 91 -22.51 4.49 -3.68
C SER A 91 -21.46 4.15 -2.60
N PHE A 92 -21.23 5.04 -1.64
CA PHE A 92 -20.23 4.84 -0.58
C PHE A 92 -20.68 3.82 0.46
N SER A 93 -19.78 2.93 0.89
CA SER A 93 -20.07 1.97 1.95
C SER A 93 -19.94 2.65 3.31
N LYS A 94 -20.97 2.59 4.15
CA LYS A 94 -20.90 3.09 5.54
C LYS A 94 -20.24 2.11 6.51
N SER A 95 -19.83 0.93 6.03
CA SER A 95 -19.22 -0.13 6.84
C SER A 95 -17.74 -0.28 6.52
N GLU A 96 -16.89 -0.10 7.53
CA GLU A 96 -15.44 -0.32 7.45
C GLU A 96 -15.09 -1.78 7.17
N VAL A 97 -15.83 -2.72 7.79
CA VAL A 97 -15.68 -4.16 7.53
C VAL A 97 -15.86 -4.46 6.05
N MET A 98 -16.87 -3.86 5.41
CA MET A 98 -17.08 -4.04 3.98
C MET A 98 -15.95 -3.42 3.14
N HIS A 99 -15.38 -2.28 3.54
CA HIS A 99 -14.20 -1.74 2.86
C HIS A 99 -13.02 -2.70 2.92
N GLU A 100 -12.79 -3.28 4.09
CA GLU A 100 -11.70 -4.21 4.32
C GLU A 100 -11.88 -5.49 3.49
N LEU A 101 -13.07 -6.09 3.48
CA LEU A 101 -13.37 -7.29 2.70
C LEU A 101 -13.19 -7.07 1.19
N TYR A 102 -13.69 -5.94 0.67
CA TYR A 102 -13.51 -5.61 -0.75
C TYR A 102 -12.03 -5.39 -1.11
N LEU A 103 -11.27 -4.71 -0.23
CA LEU A 103 -9.84 -4.52 -0.42
C LEU A 103 -9.08 -5.86 -0.42
N LYS A 104 -9.37 -6.72 0.56
CA LYS A 104 -8.84 -8.10 0.65
C LYS A 104 -9.07 -8.87 -0.64
N TYR A 105 -10.33 -8.91 -1.10
CA TYR A 105 -10.72 -9.61 -2.32
C TYR A 105 -10.01 -9.04 -3.56
N PHE A 106 -9.94 -7.71 -3.67
CA PHE A 106 -9.26 -7.04 -4.78
C PHE A 106 -7.76 -7.36 -4.81
N ILE A 107 -7.08 -7.29 -3.66
CA ILE A 107 -5.65 -7.59 -3.54
C ILE A 107 -5.39 -9.05 -3.90
N HIS A 108 -6.22 -9.97 -3.43
CA HIS A 108 -6.10 -11.38 -3.76
C HIS A 108 -6.18 -11.60 -5.28
N ASN A 109 -7.22 -11.09 -5.94
CA ASN A 109 -7.38 -11.21 -7.38
C ASN A 109 -6.25 -10.53 -8.16
N TYR A 110 -5.81 -9.34 -7.72
CA TYR A 110 -4.70 -8.63 -8.31
C TYR A 110 -3.40 -9.45 -8.23
N ASN A 111 -3.06 -10.00 -7.07
CA ASN A 111 -1.87 -10.82 -6.91
C ASN A 111 -1.95 -12.11 -7.73
N MET A 112 -3.12 -12.78 -7.77
CA MET A 112 -3.33 -13.98 -8.60
C MET A 112 -3.13 -13.69 -10.09
N SER A 113 -3.52 -12.52 -10.58
CA SER A 113 -3.32 -12.12 -11.99
C SER A 113 -1.85 -11.94 -12.39
N LEU A 114 -0.93 -11.89 -11.43
CA LEU A 114 0.51 -11.72 -11.65
C LEU A 114 1.31 -13.03 -11.63
N VAL A 115 0.68 -14.16 -11.27
CA VAL A 115 1.33 -15.48 -11.18
C VAL A 115 1.28 -16.24 -12.51
N ILE A 116 0.74 -15.61 -13.56
CA ILE A 116 0.60 -16.16 -14.92
C ILE A 116 1.93 -16.07 -15.68
#